data_AF-A0A820M715-F1
#
_entry.id   AF-A0A820M715-F1
#
_cell.length_a   1.000
_cell.length_b   1.000
_cell.length_c   1.000
_cell.angle_alpha   90.00
_cell.angle_beta   90.00
_cell.angle_gamma   90.00
#
_symmetry.space_group_name_H-M   'P 1'
#
loop_
_entity.id
_entity.type
_entity.pdbx_description
1 polymer ?
#
loop_
_entity_poly.entity_id
_entity_poly.type
_entity_poly.pdbx_seq_one_letter_code
_entity_poly.pdbx_strand_id
1 'polypeptide(L)'
;MESLRLYQIPWSHYCDKVRWALDLKEIPYEQINYNIFGGTKGLERAPKSLRKLMPIIEDPNNKDGDPFRCDSTPILLYLDGHYPRSSISLFPSSPSELRQQVIDTCLRLDSELGLYARRLTYVEILNEKPGAMSILFGEKFSWAYNPDDIRSRFISSFIACFMIARYRLHRIREEQLKEKTEKILLDVGHHLGTNDYLVGDRFSAADLTFCSLIKPLERVPAFINDHRFRIVFEYHERIRRNYDPKYPNIDNFVEKMADKHRAQKKQNEKRFTTRLWAVVHRINFVQRFFIWFMTLVVSNVYPPVTDDEEMPEFQRSSSDDNRKQEALNDQRLMNNKSIWSMIKLIFKYQCHLFFTIPNQAAYLNRKS
;
A
#
# COMPACT_ATOMS: atom_id res chain seq x y z
N MET A 1 1.06 29.66 -9.82
CA MET A 1 0.46 28.33 -10.00
C MET A 1 0.15 27.80 -8.62
N GLU A 2 -1.07 27.29 -8.42
CA GLU A 2 -1.38 26.58 -7.18
C GLU A 2 -0.61 25.26 -7.15
N SER A 3 -0.22 24.82 -5.96
CA SER A 3 0.51 23.55 -5.81
C SER A 3 -0.41 22.38 -6.15
N LEU A 4 0.10 21.41 -6.91
CA LEU A 4 -0.56 20.12 -7.11
C LEU A 4 -0.72 19.44 -5.74
N ARG A 5 -1.79 18.67 -5.52
CA ARG A 5 -1.98 17.89 -4.29
C ARG A 5 -1.90 16.41 -4.58
N LEU A 6 -1.12 15.69 -3.78
CA LEU A 6 -1.04 14.24 -3.79
C LEU A 6 -1.73 13.69 -2.54
N TYR A 7 -2.87 13.03 -2.75
CA TYR A 7 -3.51 12.21 -1.73
C TYR A 7 -2.86 10.82 -1.71
N GLN A 8 -2.29 10.45 -0.57
CA GLN A 8 -1.47 9.25 -0.49
C GLN A 8 -1.60 8.48 0.83
N ILE A 9 -1.20 7.22 0.77
CA ILE A 9 -0.79 6.43 1.93
C ILE A 9 0.74 6.49 1.99
N PRO A 10 1.35 7.10 3.02
CA PRO A 10 2.80 7.41 3.02
C PRO A 10 3.75 6.23 2.79
N TRP A 11 3.37 5.03 3.26
CA TRP A 11 4.16 3.80 3.11
C TRP A 11 3.77 2.97 1.87
N SER A 12 2.81 3.43 1.07
CA SER A 12 2.41 2.73 -0.16
C SER A 12 3.45 2.91 -1.25
N HIS A 13 3.91 1.78 -1.80
CA HIS A 13 4.79 1.70 -2.96
C HIS A 13 4.16 2.28 -4.24
N TYR A 14 2.83 2.27 -4.38
CA TYR A 14 2.16 2.99 -5.49
C TYR A 14 2.20 4.51 -5.30
N CYS A 15 2.15 4.99 -4.06
CA CYS A 15 2.30 6.42 -3.77
C CYS A 15 3.76 6.87 -3.88
N ASP A 16 4.72 6.00 -3.53
CA ASP A 16 6.14 6.19 -3.80
C ASP A 16 6.42 6.39 -5.29
N LYS A 17 5.82 5.56 -6.17
CA LYS A 17 5.88 5.74 -7.64
C LYS A 17 5.46 7.13 -8.09
N VAL A 18 4.32 7.65 -7.58
CA VAL A 18 3.85 8.99 -7.96
C VAL A 18 4.71 10.11 -7.35
N ARG A 19 5.13 9.98 -6.09
CA ARG A 19 6.05 10.94 -5.46
C ARG A 19 7.34 11.05 -6.25
N TRP A 20 7.93 9.92 -6.60
CA TRP A 20 9.17 9.88 -7.37
C TRP A 20 9.02 10.54 -8.73
N ALA A 21 7.91 10.30 -9.44
CA ALA A 21 7.63 10.98 -10.71
C ALA A 21 7.46 12.50 -10.54
N LEU A 22 6.78 12.96 -9.49
CA LEU A 22 6.63 14.40 -9.19
C LEU A 22 7.98 15.05 -8.86
N ASP A 23 8.79 14.38 -8.04
CA ASP A 23 10.12 14.83 -7.65
C ASP A 23 11.07 14.91 -8.86
N LEU A 24 11.08 13.88 -9.71
CA LEU A 24 11.86 13.83 -10.95
C LEU A 24 11.49 14.93 -11.94
N LYS A 25 10.21 15.30 -11.99
CA LYS A 25 9.71 16.34 -12.87
C LYS A 25 9.77 17.74 -12.23
N GLU A 26 10.30 17.84 -11.02
CA GLU A 26 10.42 19.07 -10.24
C GLU A 26 9.08 19.80 -10.08
N ILE A 27 7.97 19.05 -9.99
CA ILE A 27 6.63 19.60 -9.86
C ILE A 27 6.37 19.87 -8.37
N PRO A 28 6.14 21.13 -7.94
CA PRO A 28 5.80 21.40 -6.54
C PRO A 28 4.46 20.77 -6.18
N TYR A 29 4.44 19.99 -5.09
CA TYR A 29 3.22 19.33 -4.64
C TYR A 29 3.06 19.32 -3.11
N GLU A 30 1.81 19.36 -2.67
CA GLU A 30 1.38 19.20 -1.29
C GLU A 30 1.01 17.73 -1.04
N GLN A 31 1.52 17.15 0.04
CA GLN A 31 1.22 15.79 0.45
C GLN A 31 0.05 15.76 1.44
N ILE A 32 -1.06 15.12 1.05
CA ILE A 32 -2.23 14.93 1.90
C ILE A 32 -2.31 13.46 2.31
N ASN A 33 -2.02 13.18 3.57
CA ASN A 33 -2.04 11.82 4.09
C ASN A 33 -3.46 11.32 4.27
N TYR A 34 -3.84 10.35 3.44
CA TYR A 34 -5.09 9.63 3.58
C TYR A 34 -4.99 8.63 4.72
N ASN A 35 -5.81 8.85 5.73
CA ASN A 35 -5.97 7.88 6.79
C ASN A 35 -7.04 6.86 6.38
N ILE A 36 -6.62 5.62 6.14
CA ILE A 36 -7.51 4.47 5.81
C ILE A 36 -8.59 4.30 6.88
N PHE A 37 -8.27 4.63 8.12
CA PHE A 37 -9.14 4.60 9.28
C PHE A 37 -9.85 5.95 9.56
N GLY A 38 -9.53 6.96 8.76
CA GLY A 38 -10.07 8.31 8.78
C GLY A 38 -11.52 8.43 8.32
N GLY A 39 -11.96 7.49 7.48
CA GLY A 39 -13.05 7.72 6.54
C GLY A 39 -12.57 8.63 5.41
N THR A 40 -13.47 9.37 4.76
CA THR A 40 -13.13 10.30 3.67
C THR A 40 -12.68 11.68 4.16
N LYS A 41 -12.30 11.81 5.44
CA LYS A 41 -11.83 13.07 6.00
C LYS A 41 -10.51 13.47 5.33
N GLY A 42 -10.45 14.67 4.77
CA GLY A 42 -9.34 15.15 3.94
C GLY A 42 -9.48 14.83 2.45
N LEU A 43 -10.50 14.04 2.04
CA LEU A 43 -10.83 13.74 0.64
C LEU A 43 -12.15 14.38 0.19
N GLU A 44 -12.61 15.42 0.88
CA GLU A 44 -13.91 16.07 0.61
C GLU A 44 -13.97 16.66 -0.80
N ARG A 45 -12.83 17.10 -1.33
CA ARG A 45 -12.68 17.64 -2.68
C ARG A 45 -12.74 16.57 -3.77
N ALA A 46 -12.24 15.36 -3.48
CA ALA A 46 -12.20 14.28 -4.47
C ALA A 46 -13.61 13.74 -4.77
N PRO A 47 -13.89 13.30 -6.01
CA PRO A 47 -15.14 12.60 -6.36
C PRO A 47 -15.35 11.37 -5.48
N LYS A 48 -16.61 11.10 -5.07
CA LYS A 48 -16.93 9.99 -4.15
C LYS A 48 -16.38 8.64 -4.61
N SER A 49 -16.44 8.37 -5.91
CA SER A 49 -15.91 7.15 -6.56
C SER A 49 -14.40 6.98 -6.35
N LEU A 50 -13.64 8.07 -6.26
CA LEU A 50 -12.19 8.02 -6.11
C LEU A 50 -11.75 7.91 -4.65
N ARG A 51 -12.57 8.27 -3.66
CA ARG A 51 -12.16 8.43 -2.24
C ARG A 51 -11.66 7.15 -1.54
N LYS A 52 -11.69 6.00 -2.22
CA LYS A 52 -11.19 4.69 -1.73
C LYS A 52 -9.97 4.18 -2.51
N LEU A 53 -9.55 4.90 -3.54
CA LEU A 53 -8.41 4.57 -4.38
C LEU A 53 -7.24 5.46 -3.99
N MET A 54 -6.04 4.92 -3.95
CA MET A 54 -4.81 5.68 -3.72
C MET A 54 -3.72 5.11 -4.63
N PRO A 55 -2.85 5.95 -5.21
CA PRO A 55 -2.79 7.42 -5.09
C PRO A 55 -3.87 8.17 -5.88
N ILE A 56 -4.14 9.42 -5.50
CA ILE A 56 -4.92 10.40 -6.28
C ILE A 56 -4.11 11.70 -6.33
N ILE A 57 -4.10 12.37 -7.49
CA ILE A 57 -3.66 13.77 -7.57
C ILE A 57 -4.85 14.69 -7.85
N GLU A 58 -4.79 15.90 -7.31
CA GLU A 58 -5.60 17.04 -7.72
C GLU A 58 -4.66 18.08 -8.32
N ASP A 59 -4.83 18.36 -9.61
CA ASP A 59 -4.08 19.41 -10.29
C ASP A 59 -4.98 20.64 -10.50
N PRO A 60 -4.85 21.68 -9.64
CA PRO A 60 -5.62 22.91 -9.78
C PRO A 60 -5.23 23.73 -11.02
N ASN A 61 -4.10 23.40 -11.67
CA ASN A 61 -3.65 24.09 -12.87
C ASN A 61 -4.19 23.45 -14.16
N ASN A 62 -4.91 22.31 -14.06
CA ASN A 62 -5.56 21.71 -15.22
C ASN A 62 -6.71 22.60 -15.71
N LYS A 63 -6.58 23.18 -16.90
CA LYS A 63 -7.63 24.01 -17.52
C LYS A 63 -8.61 23.21 -18.37
N ASP A 64 -8.27 21.98 -18.71
CA ASP A 64 -9.03 21.12 -19.62
C ASP A 64 -9.58 19.90 -18.85
N GLY A 65 -10.78 20.05 -18.29
CA GLY A 65 -11.56 18.95 -17.70
C GLY A 65 -11.34 18.71 -16.20
N ASP A 66 -11.48 17.44 -15.79
CA ASP A 66 -11.41 17.02 -14.38
C ASP A 66 -10.02 17.34 -13.79
N PRO A 67 -9.92 18.02 -12.62
CA PRO A 67 -8.63 18.22 -11.94
C PRO A 67 -8.09 16.96 -11.26
N PHE A 68 -8.89 15.90 -11.10
CA PHE A 68 -8.49 14.68 -10.42
C PHE A 68 -7.95 13.61 -11.37
N ARG A 69 -6.87 12.93 -10.97
CA ARG A 69 -6.39 11.69 -11.60
C ARG A 69 -6.15 10.65 -10.52
N CYS A 70 -6.49 9.40 -10.82
CA CYS A 70 -6.30 8.27 -9.92
C CYS A 70 -5.47 7.17 -10.59
N ASP A 71 -4.93 6.28 -9.75
CA ASP A 71 -4.06 5.18 -10.13
C ASP A 71 -2.68 5.63 -10.64
N SER A 72 -1.66 4.86 -10.29
CA SER A 72 -0.27 5.32 -10.40
C SER A 72 0.19 5.46 -11.86
N THR A 73 -0.17 4.53 -12.76
CA THR A 73 0.22 4.61 -14.18
C THR A 73 -0.51 5.72 -14.95
N PRO A 74 -1.85 5.88 -14.85
CA PRO A 74 -2.55 7.02 -15.46
C PRO A 74 -2.06 8.37 -14.94
N ILE A 75 -1.71 8.47 -13.65
CA ILE A 75 -1.11 9.68 -13.09
C ILE A 75 0.25 9.97 -13.74
N LEU A 76 1.13 8.98 -13.89
CA LEU A 76 2.43 9.17 -14.55
C LEU A 76 2.27 9.65 -16.00
N LEU A 77 1.33 9.08 -16.76
CA LEU A 77 1.00 9.50 -18.12
C LEU A 77 0.51 10.95 -18.17
N TYR A 78 -0.37 11.32 -17.23
CA TYR A 78 -0.88 12.67 -17.09
C TYR A 78 0.26 13.66 -16.82
N LEU A 79 1.11 13.38 -15.84
CA LEU A 79 2.23 14.23 -15.46
C LEU A 79 3.20 14.41 -16.63
N ASP A 80 3.55 13.33 -17.33
CA ASP A 80 4.49 13.41 -18.46
C ASP A 80 3.94 14.23 -19.64
N GLY A 81 2.63 14.13 -19.91
CA GLY A 81 1.96 14.91 -20.96
C GLY A 81 1.72 16.38 -20.61
N HIS A 82 1.32 16.68 -19.37
CA HIS A 82 0.93 18.04 -18.95
C HIS A 82 2.12 18.88 -18.47
N TYR A 83 3.21 18.23 -18.05
CA TYR A 83 4.43 18.88 -17.57
C TYR A 83 5.66 18.43 -18.37
N PRO A 84 5.75 18.77 -19.68
CA PRO A 84 6.86 18.34 -20.53
C PRO A 84 8.16 19.11 -20.29
N ARG A 85 8.13 20.20 -19.49
CA ARG A 85 9.30 21.07 -19.25
C ARG A 85 10.39 20.44 -18.39
N SER A 86 10.18 19.25 -17.82
CA SER A 86 11.21 18.57 -17.03
C SER A 86 12.33 18.01 -17.93
N SER A 87 13.55 18.00 -17.41
CA SER A 87 14.75 17.46 -18.10
C SER A 87 14.66 15.96 -18.41
N ILE A 88 13.78 15.23 -17.72
CA ILE A 88 13.57 13.79 -17.89
C ILE A 88 12.14 13.52 -18.37
N SER A 89 12.02 12.78 -19.47
CA SER A 89 10.74 12.29 -20.00
C SER A 89 10.57 10.81 -19.66
N LEU A 90 9.47 10.49 -18.96
CA LEU A 90 9.21 9.14 -18.44
C LEU A 90 8.73 8.17 -19.53
N PHE A 91 8.21 8.70 -20.65
CA PHE A 91 7.73 7.90 -21.76
C PHE A 91 8.40 8.34 -23.06
N PRO A 92 8.68 7.45 -24.02
CA PRO A 92 9.12 7.84 -25.36
C PRO A 92 8.20 8.88 -26.01
N SER A 93 8.81 9.86 -26.69
CA SER A 93 8.11 10.89 -27.45
C SER A 93 7.46 10.31 -28.70
N SER A 94 6.29 10.84 -29.08
CA SER A 94 5.39 10.35 -30.14
C SER A 94 4.77 8.97 -29.86
N PRO A 95 3.56 8.69 -30.39
CA PRO A 95 3.03 7.33 -30.40
C PRO A 95 4.03 6.39 -31.07
N SER A 96 4.55 5.44 -30.32
CA SER A 96 5.55 4.46 -30.76
C SER A 96 5.29 3.14 -30.07
N GLU A 97 5.72 2.05 -30.71
CA GLU A 97 5.66 0.72 -30.11
C GLU A 97 6.37 0.69 -28.75
N LEU A 98 7.53 1.36 -28.66
CA LEU A 98 8.27 1.49 -27.41
C LEU A 98 7.48 2.20 -26.31
N ARG A 99 6.73 3.26 -26.65
CA ARG A 99 5.86 3.94 -25.68
C ARG A 99 4.78 2.99 -25.14
N GLN A 100 4.19 2.17 -26.01
CA GLN A 100 3.18 1.20 -25.60
C GLN A 100 3.79 0.12 -24.71
N GLN A 101 4.97 -0.41 -25.05
CA GLN A 101 5.69 -1.38 -24.24
C GLN A 101 6.00 -0.87 -22.82
N VAL A 102 6.37 0.42 -22.67
CA VAL A 102 6.56 1.04 -21.35
C VAL A 102 5.25 1.05 -20.55
N ILE A 103 4.13 1.43 -21.19
CA ILE A 103 2.81 1.47 -20.54
C ILE A 103 2.37 0.07 -20.11
N ASP A 104 2.47 -0.90 -21.01
CA ASP A 104 2.09 -2.29 -20.74
C ASP A 104 2.93 -2.89 -19.63
N THR A 105 4.23 -2.59 -19.61
CA THR A 105 5.13 -3.01 -18.52
C THR A 105 4.71 -2.39 -17.18
N CYS A 106 4.38 -1.10 -17.16
CA CYS A 106 3.87 -0.44 -15.94
C CYS A 106 2.59 -1.08 -15.42
N LEU A 107 1.60 -1.30 -16.29
CA LEU A 107 0.31 -1.90 -15.93
C LEU A 107 0.47 -3.35 -15.45
N ARG A 108 1.31 -4.13 -16.13
CA ARG A 108 1.62 -5.50 -15.71
C ARG A 108 2.27 -5.51 -14.34
N LEU A 109 3.29 -4.70 -14.10
CA LEU A 109 3.96 -4.61 -12.80
C LEU A 109 3.02 -4.14 -11.68
N ASP A 110 2.14 -3.16 -11.95
CA ASP A 110 1.12 -2.70 -10.99
C ASP A 110 0.17 -3.86 -10.62
N SER A 111 -0.29 -4.64 -11.60
CA SER A 111 -1.24 -5.74 -11.39
C SER A 111 -0.61 -7.02 -10.83
N GLU A 112 0.68 -7.24 -11.03
CA GLU A 112 1.40 -8.43 -10.60
C GLU A 112 2.31 -8.10 -9.40
N LEU A 113 3.55 -7.65 -9.68
CA LEU A 113 4.59 -7.41 -8.68
C LEU A 113 4.09 -6.54 -7.53
N GLY A 114 3.40 -5.44 -7.82
CA GLY A 114 2.87 -4.53 -6.80
C GLY A 114 1.82 -5.18 -5.89
N LEU A 115 0.98 -6.08 -6.41
CA LEU A 115 -0.01 -6.81 -5.61
C LEU A 115 0.62 -7.94 -4.81
N TYR A 116 1.62 -8.62 -5.36
CA TYR A 116 2.29 -9.74 -4.70
C TYR A 116 3.22 -9.23 -3.60
N ALA A 117 4.08 -8.26 -3.91
CA ALA A 117 5.07 -7.72 -2.98
C ALA A 117 4.43 -7.27 -1.67
N ARG A 118 3.36 -6.46 -1.72
CA ARG A 118 2.67 -6.01 -0.50
C ARG A 118 2.13 -7.15 0.35
N ARG A 119 1.61 -8.22 -0.27
CA ARG A 119 1.01 -9.37 0.46
C ARG A 119 2.09 -10.17 1.16
N LEU A 120 3.20 -10.44 0.47
CA LEU A 120 4.36 -11.13 1.02
C LEU A 120 4.96 -10.35 2.19
N THR A 121 5.19 -9.04 2.00
CA THR A 121 5.69 -8.15 3.04
C THR A 121 4.77 -8.05 4.25
N TYR A 122 3.44 -7.96 4.06
CA TYR A 122 2.51 -7.91 5.19
C TYR A 122 2.52 -9.21 5.99
N VAL A 123 2.65 -10.38 5.36
CA VAL A 123 2.79 -11.64 6.11
C VAL A 123 4.07 -11.66 6.92
N GLU A 124 5.20 -11.21 6.35
CA GLU A 124 6.46 -11.14 7.10
C GLU A 124 6.36 -10.16 8.28
N ILE A 125 5.81 -8.95 8.07
CA ILE A 125 5.62 -7.98 9.16
C ILE A 125 4.72 -8.54 10.26
N LEU A 126 3.60 -9.20 9.90
CA LEU A 126 2.69 -9.80 10.87
C LEU A 126 3.33 -10.95 11.65
N ASN A 127 4.24 -11.69 11.01
CA ASN A 127 4.96 -12.80 11.63
C ASN A 127 6.07 -12.33 12.57
N GLU A 128 6.92 -11.40 12.13
CA GLU A 128 8.07 -10.93 12.92
C GLU A 128 7.67 -9.93 14.01
N LYS A 129 6.84 -8.94 13.65
CA LYS A 129 6.51 -7.78 14.50
C LYS A 129 5.04 -7.41 14.35
N PRO A 130 4.11 -8.22 14.88
CA PRO A 130 2.68 -7.97 14.72
C PRO A 130 2.27 -6.57 15.21
N GLY A 131 2.91 -6.05 16.27
CA GLY A 131 2.68 -4.70 16.79
C GLY A 131 3.06 -3.54 15.85
N ALA A 132 3.76 -3.78 14.74
CA ALA A 132 4.13 -2.75 13.77
C ALA A 132 2.92 -2.20 12.99
N MET A 133 1.81 -2.96 12.92
CA MET A 133 0.60 -2.52 12.22
C MET A 133 -0.04 -1.29 12.85
N SER A 134 0.01 -1.16 14.19
CA SER A 134 -0.47 0.05 14.86
C SER A 134 0.38 1.28 14.56
N ILE A 135 1.62 1.11 14.11
CA ILE A 135 2.51 2.22 13.73
C ILE A 135 2.25 2.62 12.28
N LEU A 136 2.21 1.64 11.37
CA LEU A 136 1.95 1.87 9.96
C LEU A 136 0.61 2.60 9.79
N PHE A 137 -0.45 2.10 10.42
CA PHE A 137 -1.79 2.64 10.25
C PHE A 137 -2.21 3.59 11.40
N GLY A 138 -1.20 4.11 12.12
CA GLY A 138 -1.31 4.65 13.47
C GLY A 138 -1.60 6.13 13.65
N GLU A 139 -1.78 6.93 12.60
CA GLU A 139 -1.84 8.40 12.74
C GLU A 139 -2.89 8.90 13.76
N LYS A 140 -3.97 8.15 13.97
CA LYS A 140 -5.00 8.42 15.00
C LYS A 140 -4.72 7.82 16.38
N PHE A 141 -3.78 6.89 16.48
CA PHE A 141 -3.51 6.09 17.67
C PHE A 141 -2.28 6.56 18.45
N SER A 142 -2.11 7.88 18.58
CA SER A 142 -1.63 8.70 19.72
C SER A 142 -0.70 8.15 20.84
N TRP A 143 -0.98 6.93 21.26
CA TRP A 143 -0.42 6.21 22.40
C TRP A 143 0.03 4.75 22.12
N ALA A 144 -0.11 4.20 20.90
CA ALA A 144 0.26 2.83 20.49
C ALA A 144 1.58 2.76 19.66
N TYR A 145 2.70 3.18 20.26
CA TYR A 145 3.96 3.49 19.54
C TYR A 145 5.12 2.55 19.78
N ASN A 146 5.08 1.78 20.87
CA ASN A 146 6.03 0.70 21.02
C ASN A 146 5.37 -0.54 20.41
N PRO A 147 5.91 -1.16 19.35
CA PRO A 147 5.35 -2.40 18.81
C PRO A 147 5.31 -3.52 19.87
N ASP A 148 6.11 -3.39 20.93
CA ASP A 148 6.15 -4.31 22.06
C ASP A 148 5.18 -3.98 23.20
N ASP A 149 4.49 -2.83 23.18
CA ASP A 149 3.44 -2.52 24.16
C ASP A 149 2.22 -3.45 23.91
N ILE A 150 1.69 -4.04 24.99
CA ILE A 150 0.51 -4.91 24.97
C ILE A 150 -0.68 -4.24 24.27
N ARG A 151 -0.80 -2.92 24.38
CA ARG A 151 -1.85 -2.13 23.73
C ARG A 151 -1.66 -2.03 22.22
N SER A 152 -0.44 -1.79 21.76
CA SER A 152 -0.09 -1.77 20.34
C SER A 152 -0.33 -3.13 19.71
N ARG A 153 0.04 -4.22 20.42
CA ARG A 153 -0.23 -5.59 19.99
C ARG A 153 -1.73 -5.84 19.88
N PHE A 154 -2.53 -5.43 20.87
CA PHE A 154 -3.99 -5.59 20.83
C PHE A 154 -4.62 -4.88 19.63
N ILE A 155 -4.34 -3.59 19.42
CA ILE A 155 -4.85 -2.83 18.26
C ILE A 155 -4.36 -3.45 16.96
N SER A 156 -3.07 -3.81 16.91
CA SER A 156 -2.47 -4.42 15.73
C SER A 156 -3.12 -5.74 15.36
N SER A 157 -3.58 -6.55 16.32
CA SER A 157 -4.32 -7.79 16.02
C SER A 157 -5.63 -7.52 15.27
N PHE A 158 -6.33 -6.43 15.59
CA PHE A 158 -7.53 -6.02 14.83
C PHE A 158 -7.17 -5.50 13.44
N ILE A 159 -6.16 -4.63 13.35
CA ILE A 159 -5.65 -4.15 12.06
C ILE A 159 -5.20 -5.32 11.18
N ALA A 160 -4.50 -6.29 11.77
CA ALA A 160 -4.06 -7.51 11.10
C ALA A 160 -5.24 -8.32 10.59
N CYS A 161 -6.31 -8.52 11.37
CA CYS A 161 -7.52 -9.17 10.89
C CYS A 161 -8.11 -8.45 9.66
N PHE A 162 -8.19 -7.12 9.72
CA PHE A 162 -8.62 -6.30 8.59
C PHE A 162 -7.72 -6.51 7.36
N MET A 163 -6.39 -6.58 7.54
CA MET A 163 -5.45 -6.81 6.44
C MET A 163 -5.51 -8.23 5.87
N ILE A 164 -5.67 -9.24 6.72
CA ILE A 164 -5.85 -10.63 6.29
C ILE A 164 -7.11 -10.76 5.45
N ALA A 165 -8.21 -10.10 5.84
CA ALA A 165 -9.44 -10.07 5.07
C ALA A 165 -9.28 -9.28 3.77
N ARG A 166 -8.82 -8.03 3.86
CA ARG A 166 -8.72 -7.07 2.74
C ARG A 166 -7.77 -7.52 1.64
N TYR A 167 -6.65 -8.14 2.01
CA TYR A 167 -5.59 -8.56 1.09
C TYR A 167 -5.42 -10.07 0.99
N ARG A 168 -6.27 -10.86 1.67
CA ARG A 168 -6.27 -12.33 1.60
C ARG A 168 -4.90 -12.92 1.88
N LEU A 169 -4.29 -12.45 2.96
CA LEU A 169 -2.94 -12.87 3.36
C LEU A 169 -2.88 -14.37 3.70
N HIS A 170 -4.01 -14.98 4.03
CA HIS A 170 -4.13 -16.41 4.32
C HIS A 170 -4.05 -17.31 3.08
N ARG A 171 -4.09 -16.77 1.85
CA ARG A 171 -4.09 -17.54 0.58
C ARG A 171 -2.78 -17.48 -0.19
N ILE A 172 -1.70 -16.92 0.38
CA ILE A 172 -0.42 -16.73 -0.31
C ILE A 172 0.11 -18.01 -0.95
N ARG A 173 0.10 -19.12 -0.21
CA ARG A 173 0.52 -20.45 -0.67
C ARG A 173 -0.40 -21.06 -1.71
N GLU A 174 -1.72 -20.95 -1.52
CA GLU A 174 -2.70 -21.49 -2.46
C GLU A 174 -2.59 -20.79 -3.82
N GLU A 175 -2.38 -19.47 -3.80
CA GLU A 175 -2.24 -18.66 -5.01
C GLU A 175 -0.81 -18.65 -5.60
N GLN A 176 0.13 -19.39 -4.98
CA GLN A 176 1.53 -19.50 -5.40
C GLN A 176 2.21 -18.14 -5.60
N LEU A 177 1.94 -17.19 -4.70
CA LEU A 177 2.45 -15.81 -4.88
C LEU A 177 3.96 -15.74 -4.75
N LYS A 178 4.57 -16.64 -3.98
CA LYS A 178 6.02 -16.72 -3.86
C LYS A 178 6.62 -17.06 -5.21
N GLU A 179 6.21 -18.16 -5.82
CA GLU A 179 6.77 -18.66 -7.09
C GLU A 179 6.46 -17.70 -8.23
N LYS A 180 5.26 -17.09 -8.26
CA LYS A 180 4.94 -16.04 -9.25
C LYS A 180 5.85 -14.83 -9.11
N THR A 181 6.14 -14.40 -7.89
CA THR A 181 7.07 -13.29 -7.65
C THR A 181 8.49 -13.68 -8.03
N GLU A 182 8.96 -14.87 -7.63
CA GLU A 182 10.28 -15.40 -8.02
C GLU A 182 10.42 -15.42 -9.54
N LYS A 183 9.41 -15.92 -10.27
CA LYS A 183 9.40 -15.92 -11.74
C LYS A 183 9.57 -14.52 -12.32
N ILE A 184 8.79 -13.54 -11.86
CA ILE A 184 8.89 -12.15 -12.34
C ILE A 184 10.30 -11.60 -12.11
N LEU A 185 10.88 -11.83 -10.93
CA LEU A 185 12.22 -11.34 -10.61
C LEU A 185 13.31 -12.06 -11.43
N LEU A 186 13.17 -13.36 -11.69
CA LEU A 186 14.09 -14.09 -12.57
C LEU A 186 14.01 -13.57 -14.01
N ASP A 187 12.80 -13.39 -14.56
CA ASP A 187 12.60 -12.89 -15.92
C ASP A 187 13.20 -11.48 -16.06
N VAL A 188 12.98 -10.61 -15.08
CA VAL A 188 13.60 -9.27 -15.03
C VAL A 188 15.12 -9.36 -14.87
N GLY A 189 15.63 -10.24 -14.01
CA GLY A 189 17.07 -10.44 -13.82
C GLY A 189 17.77 -10.93 -15.09
N HIS A 190 17.16 -11.85 -15.84
CA HIS A 190 17.67 -12.31 -17.13
C HIS A 190 17.72 -11.18 -18.16
N HIS A 191 16.65 -10.37 -18.24
CA HIS A 191 16.61 -9.20 -19.11
C HIS A 191 17.71 -8.18 -18.77
N LEU A 192 17.87 -7.86 -17.49
CA LEU A 192 18.87 -6.92 -16.97
C LEU A 192 20.31 -7.44 -17.02
N GLY A 193 20.51 -8.74 -17.26
CA GLY A 193 21.83 -9.31 -17.52
C GLY A 193 22.45 -8.86 -18.84
N THR A 194 21.62 -8.34 -19.75
CA THR A 194 22.03 -7.88 -21.10
C THR A 194 21.64 -6.42 -21.38
N ASN A 195 20.62 -5.90 -20.71
CA ASN A 195 20.09 -4.56 -20.95
C ASN A 195 20.26 -3.66 -19.74
N ASP A 196 20.51 -2.38 -19.99
CA ASP A 196 20.64 -1.37 -18.93
C ASP A 196 19.30 -0.90 -18.35
N TYR A 197 18.18 -1.11 -19.04
CA TYR A 197 16.84 -0.69 -18.60
C TYR A 197 15.81 -1.76 -18.94
N LEU A 198 14.62 -1.68 -18.31
CA LEU A 198 13.55 -2.67 -18.53
C LEU A 198 12.92 -2.56 -19.92
N VAL A 199 12.88 -1.36 -20.49
CA VAL A 199 12.31 -1.12 -21.83
C VAL A 199 13.16 -0.09 -22.56
N GLY A 200 13.67 -0.47 -23.73
CA GLY A 200 14.54 0.38 -24.54
C GLY A 200 15.94 0.57 -23.94
N ASP A 201 16.55 1.70 -24.27
CA ASP A 201 17.96 2.03 -24.00
C ASP A 201 18.14 3.18 -22.99
N ARG A 202 17.06 3.64 -22.35
CA ARG A 202 17.08 4.73 -21.38
C ARG A 202 16.10 4.51 -20.24
N PHE A 203 16.31 5.23 -19.14
CA PHE A 203 15.38 5.29 -18.02
C PHE A 203 13.98 5.74 -18.45
N SER A 204 12.97 5.02 -17.98
CA SER A 204 11.56 5.24 -18.30
C SER A 204 10.64 4.98 -17.09
N ALA A 205 9.33 5.18 -17.28
CA ALA A 205 8.30 4.85 -16.31
C ALA A 205 8.31 3.36 -15.92
N ALA A 206 8.80 2.46 -16.79
CA ALA A 206 8.90 1.03 -16.48
C ALA A 206 9.89 0.79 -15.33
N ASP A 207 11.06 1.43 -15.41
CA ASP A 207 12.14 1.31 -14.41
C ASP A 207 11.73 1.92 -13.08
N LEU A 208 11.14 3.12 -13.13
CA LEU A 208 10.55 3.81 -12.00
C LEU A 208 9.49 2.93 -11.32
N THR A 209 8.56 2.37 -12.11
CA THR A 209 7.49 1.50 -11.60
C THR A 209 8.07 0.27 -10.91
N PHE A 210 8.98 -0.44 -11.58
CA PHE A 210 9.62 -1.61 -11.02
C PHE A 210 10.31 -1.31 -9.69
N CYS A 211 11.12 -0.25 -9.66
CA CYS A 211 11.88 0.14 -8.48
C CYS A 211 10.98 0.66 -7.34
N SER A 212 9.84 1.27 -7.62
CA SER A 212 8.86 1.56 -6.57
C SER A 212 8.19 0.30 -6.04
N LEU A 213 7.82 -0.64 -6.92
CA LEU A 213 7.02 -1.80 -6.54
C LEU A 213 7.80 -2.96 -5.94
N ILE A 214 9.11 -3.07 -6.20
CA ILE A 214 9.97 -4.10 -5.59
C ILE A 214 10.31 -3.78 -4.13
N LYS A 215 10.31 -2.50 -3.74
CA LYS A 215 10.72 -2.01 -2.41
C LYS A 215 10.13 -2.79 -1.22
N PRO A 216 8.84 -3.19 -1.20
CA PRO A 216 8.32 -4.01 -0.09
C PRO A 216 9.08 -5.34 0.11
N LEU A 217 9.62 -5.94 -0.96
CA LEU A 217 10.36 -7.20 -0.91
C LEU A 217 11.72 -7.09 -0.20
N GLU A 218 12.27 -5.89 -0.02
CA GLU A 218 13.46 -5.68 0.81
C GLU A 218 13.24 -6.11 2.27
N ARG A 219 11.97 -6.16 2.71
CA ARG A 219 11.57 -6.64 4.03
C ARG A 219 11.28 -8.13 4.07
N VAL A 220 11.52 -8.86 3.00
CA VAL A 220 11.25 -10.29 2.91
C VAL A 220 12.58 -11.05 2.75
N PRO A 221 13.09 -11.70 3.82
CA PRO A 221 14.38 -12.38 3.82
C PRO A 221 14.57 -13.37 2.68
N ALA A 222 13.49 -14.07 2.27
CA ALA A 222 13.51 -15.04 1.19
C ALA A 222 13.93 -14.46 -0.18
N PHE A 223 13.71 -13.16 -0.42
CA PHE A 223 14.12 -12.51 -1.68
C PHE A 223 15.44 -11.78 -1.55
N ILE A 224 15.63 -11.00 -0.48
CA ILE A 224 16.84 -10.18 -0.33
C ILE A 224 18.11 -11.01 -0.10
N ASN A 225 17.99 -12.18 0.54
CA ASN A 225 19.13 -13.05 0.82
C ASN A 225 19.38 -14.09 -0.29
N ASP A 226 18.52 -14.17 -1.30
CA ASP A 226 18.69 -15.11 -2.39
C ASP A 226 19.50 -14.50 -3.53
N HIS A 227 20.70 -15.04 -3.73
CA HIS A 227 21.64 -14.65 -4.78
C HIS A 227 21.04 -14.61 -6.19
N ARG A 228 19.99 -15.40 -6.47
CA ARG A 228 19.30 -15.40 -7.77
C ARG A 228 18.67 -14.05 -8.11
N PHE A 229 18.28 -13.26 -7.10
CA PHE A 229 17.67 -11.94 -7.27
C PHE A 229 18.65 -10.78 -7.10
N ARG A 230 19.94 -11.07 -6.90
CA ARG A 230 20.96 -10.06 -6.64
C ARG A 230 21.01 -8.97 -7.72
N ILE A 231 21.02 -9.37 -9.00
CA ILE A 231 21.05 -8.45 -10.15
C ILE A 231 19.89 -7.45 -10.08
N VAL A 232 18.72 -7.90 -9.66
CA VAL A 232 17.51 -7.11 -9.62
C VAL A 232 17.52 -6.08 -8.48
N PHE A 233 18.03 -6.45 -7.31
CA PHE A 233 18.20 -5.49 -6.21
C PHE A 233 19.37 -4.53 -6.44
N GLU A 234 20.45 -4.97 -7.08
CA GLU A 234 21.53 -4.08 -7.52
C GLU A 234 21.02 -3.08 -8.58
N TYR A 235 20.16 -3.54 -9.50
CA TYR A 235 19.47 -2.68 -10.44
C TYR A 235 18.59 -1.64 -9.73
N HIS A 236 17.79 -2.08 -8.75
CA HIS A 236 16.97 -1.18 -7.93
C HIS A 236 17.80 -0.07 -7.29
N GLU A 237 18.89 -0.43 -6.63
CA GLU A 237 19.81 0.51 -5.99
C GLU A 237 20.46 1.47 -6.99
N ARG A 238 20.88 0.96 -8.16
CA ARG A 238 21.47 1.78 -9.23
C ARG A 238 20.47 2.81 -9.75
N ILE A 239 19.24 2.40 -10.07
CA ILE A 239 18.22 3.31 -10.60
C ILE A 239 17.83 4.35 -9.55
N ARG A 240 17.65 3.96 -8.29
CA ARG A 240 17.38 4.93 -7.21
C ARG A 240 18.50 5.95 -7.06
N ARG A 241 19.75 5.49 -7.01
CA ARG A 241 20.91 6.39 -6.89
C ARG A 241 21.02 7.40 -8.03
N ASN A 242 20.70 6.97 -9.25
CA ASN A 242 20.88 7.81 -10.44
C ASN A 242 19.68 8.72 -10.72
N TYR A 243 18.46 8.30 -10.34
CA TYR A 243 17.22 8.95 -10.78
C TYR A 243 16.27 9.34 -9.65
N ASP A 244 16.54 9.03 -8.37
CA ASP A 244 15.70 9.49 -7.26
C ASP A 244 16.35 10.70 -6.57
N PRO A 245 15.81 11.93 -6.74
CA PRO A 245 16.37 13.14 -6.13
C PRO A 245 16.43 13.08 -4.59
N LYS A 246 15.67 12.18 -3.97
CA LYS A 246 15.62 12.02 -2.50
C LYS A 246 16.50 10.89 -2.00
N TYR A 247 17.14 10.10 -2.86
CA TYR A 247 18.01 9.00 -2.42
C TYR A 247 19.33 9.51 -1.79
N PRO A 248 19.84 8.89 -0.70
CA PRO A 248 19.30 7.75 0.05
C PRO A 248 18.28 8.15 1.13
N ASN A 249 18.03 9.45 1.31
CA ASN A 249 17.09 10.01 2.29
C ASN A 249 15.63 9.86 1.83
N ILE A 250 15.24 8.65 1.43
CA ILE A 250 13.84 8.37 1.14
C ILE A 250 13.08 8.56 2.44
N ASP A 251 12.05 9.41 2.44
CA ASP A 251 11.21 9.73 3.59
C ASP A 251 10.87 8.48 4.40
N ASN A 252 11.66 8.20 5.45
CA ASN A 252 11.53 6.98 6.21
C ASN A 252 10.34 7.19 7.16
N PHE A 253 9.15 6.95 6.63
CA PHE A 253 7.87 7.28 7.27
C PHE A 253 7.82 6.76 8.71
N VAL A 254 8.32 5.54 8.93
CA VAL A 254 8.36 4.90 10.25
C VAL A 254 9.25 5.67 11.23
N GLU A 255 10.41 6.16 10.79
CA GLU A 255 11.32 6.97 11.62
C GLU A 255 10.75 8.37 11.86
N LYS A 256 10.24 9.04 10.82
CA LYS A 256 9.60 10.37 10.97
C LYS A 256 8.39 10.32 11.90
N MET A 257 7.57 9.27 11.83
CA MET A 257 6.50 9.00 12.78
C MET A 257 7.06 8.80 14.19
N ALA A 258 8.07 7.93 14.34
CA ALA A 258 8.70 7.69 15.63
C ALA A 258 9.24 8.98 16.26
N ASP A 259 9.89 9.86 15.50
CA ASP A 259 10.52 11.09 15.99
C ASP A 259 9.52 12.20 16.31
N LYS A 260 8.55 12.47 15.42
CA LYS A 260 7.47 13.44 15.67
C LYS A 260 6.71 13.11 16.96
N HIS A 261 6.54 11.83 17.24
CA HIS A 261 5.84 11.37 18.44
C HIS A 261 6.73 11.23 19.68
N ARG A 262 8.05 10.96 19.56
CA ARG A 262 9.01 11.13 20.67
C ARG A 262 8.96 12.56 21.23
N ALA A 263 8.86 13.56 20.36
CA ALA A 263 8.69 14.96 20.74
C ALA A 263 7.34 15.19 21.47
N GLN A 264 6.25 14.60 20.97
CA GLN A 264 4.90 14.75 21.56
C GLN A 264 4.75 14.01 22.90
N LYS A 265 5.40 12.85 23.08
CA LYS A 265 5.44 12.10 24.35
C LYS A 265 6.15 12.88 25.44
N LYS A 266 7.31 13.49 25.14
CA LYS A 266 8.01 14.41 26.07
C LYS A 266 7.14 15.60 26.49
N GLN A 267 6.26 16.07 25.60
CA GLN A 267 5.32 17.15 25.88
C GLN A 267 4.15 16.70 26.76
N ASN A 268 3.62 15.49 26.55
CA ASN A 268 2.51 14.93 27.32
C ASN A 268 2.92 14.38 28.69
N GLU A 269 4.14 13.85 28.87
CA GLU A 269 4.67 13.44 30.17
C GLU A 269 4.79 14.61 31.16
N LYS A 270 4.88 15.86 30.67
CA LYS A 270 4.82 17.07 31.50
C LYS A 270 3.41 17.43 31.99
N ARG A 271 2.35 16.76 31.50
CA ARG A 271 0.96 16.95 31.91
C ARG A 271 0.39 15.64 32.45
N PHE A 272 0.81 15.23 33.65
CA PHE A 272 0.25 14.04 34.29
C PHE A 272 -0.38 14.37 35.65
N THR A 273 -1.65 14.78 35.61
CA THR A 273 -2.62 14.54 36.68
C THR A 273 -3.85 13.87 36.07
N THR A 274 -4.52 13.03 36.87
CA THR A 274 -5.79 12.32 36.62
C THR A 274 -5.71 10.88 36.06
N ARG A 275 -5.27 9.94 36.91
CA ARG A 275 -5.29 8.48 36.65
C ARG A 275 -6.71 7.87 36.58
N LEU A 276 -7.72 8.50 37.17
CA LEU A 276 -9.10 7.97 37.21
C LEU A 276 -9.86 8.19 35.90
N TRP A 277 -9.73 9.38 35.30
CA TRP A 277 -10.35 9.72 34.02
C TRP A 277 -9.83 8.86 32.87
N ALA A 278 -8.58 8.42 32.97
CA ALA A 278 -7.96 7.50 32.02
C ALA A 278 -8.63 6.12 32.00
N VAL A 279 -9.23 5.63 33.11
CA VAL A 279 -9.88 4.32 33.17
C VAL A 279 -11.29 4.37 32.57
N VAL A 280 -12.06 5.42 32.85
CA VAL A 280 -13.39 5.62 32.26
C VAL A 280 -13.30 5.88 30.75
N HIS A 281 -12.27 6.61 30.30
CA HIS A 281 -11.97 6.71 28.88
C HIS A 281 -11.61 5.37 28.24
N ARG A 282 -10.92 4.46 28.96
CA ARG A 282 -10.52 3.14 28.44
C ARG A 282 -11.70 2.23 28.12
N ILE A 283 -12.73 2.18 28.97
CA ILE A 283 -13.90 1.30 28.76
C ILE A 283 -14.75 1.81 27.59
N ASN A 284 -15.06 3.11 27.59
CA ASN A 284 -15.77 3.75 26.46
C ASN A 284 -14.96 3.69 25.16
N PHE A 285 -13.63 3.70 25.24
CA PHE A 285 -12.75 3.59 24.09
C PHE A 285 -12.81 2.19 23.45
N VAL A 286 -12.72 1.11 24.23
CA VAL A 286 -12.76 -0.26 23.65
C VAL A 286 -14.07 -0.49 22.91
N GLN A 287 -15.21 -0.07 23.48
CA GLN A 287 -16.51 -0.19 22.82
C GLN A 287 -16.60 0.69 21.56
N ARG A 288 -16.19 1.96 21.63
CA ARG A 288 -16.21 2.86 20.47
C ARG A 288 -15.23 2.43 19.38
N PHE A 289 -14.04 1.94 19.74
CA PHE A 289 -13.07 1.36 18.83
C PHE A 289 -13.62 0.12 18.16
N PHE A 290 -14.28 -0.77 18.92
CA PHE A 290 -14.88 -1.98 18.38
C PHE A 290 -15.97 -1.63 17.35
N ILE A 291 -16.93 -0.77 17.70
CA ILE A 291 -17.99 -0.33 16.77
C ILE A 291 -17.39 0.31 15.51
N TRP A 292 -16.41 1.21 15.69
CA TRP A 292 -15.73 1.87 14.59
C TRP A 292 -14.92 0.92 13.70
N PHE A 293 -14.19 -0.04 14.28
CA PHE A 293 -13.47 -1.08 13.57
C PHE A 293 -14.43 -1.93 12.75
N MET A 294 -15.59 -2.26 13.30
CA MET A 294 -16.62 -3.01 12.57
C MET A 294 -17.20 -2.22 11.40
N THR A 295 -17.49 -0.93 11.56
CA THR A 295 -17.91 -0.06 10.44
C THR A 295 -16.82 0.03 9.35
N LEU A 296 -15.55 0.02 9.76
CA LEU A 296 -14.42 0.05 8.85
C LEU A 296 -14.27 -1.23 8.03
N VAL A 297 -14.34 -2.38 8.69
CA VAL A 297 -14.28 -3.69 8.02
C VAL A 297 -15.39 -3.80 6.98
N VAL A 298 -16.63 -3.38 7.31
CA VAL A 298 -17.73 -3.33 6.33
C VAL A 298 -17.38 -2.42 5.17
N SER A 299 -17.11 -1.14 5.42
CA SER A 299 -17.00 -0.13 4.36
C SER A 299 -15.80 -0.28 3.42
N ASN A 300 -14.72 -0.93 3.88
CA ASN A 300 -13.45 -1.03 3.15
C ASN A 300 -13.07 -2.44 2.69
N VAL A 301 -13.53 -3.50 3.37
CA VAL A 301 -13.33 -4.90 2.92
C VAL A 301 -14.47 -5.35 2.01
N TYR A 302 -15.70 -4.93 2.33
CA TYR A 302 -16.93 -5.33 1.64
C TYR A 302 -17.72 -4.09 1.25
N PRO A 303 -17.25 -3.29 0.26
CA PRO A 303 -18.08 -2.19 -0.23
C PRO A 303 -19.47 -2.73 -0.59
N PRO A 304 -20.55 -2.00 -0.27
CA PRO A 304 -21.89 -2.42 -0.69
C PRO A 304 -21.85 -2.63 -2.20
N VAL A 305 -22.38 -3.77 -2.66
CA VAL A 305 -22.63 -3.96 -4.09
C VAL A 305 -23.74 -2.98 -4.42
N THR A 306 -23.37 -1.82 -4.93
CA THR A 306 -24.32 -0.94 -5.62
C THR A 306 -24.38 -1.43 -7.05
N ASP A 307 -25.60 -1.72 -7.53
CA ASP A 307 -25.84 -2.32 -8.85
C ASP A 307 -25.28 -1.50 -10.04
N ASP A 308 -24.73 -0.29 -9.78
CA ASP A 308 -24.27 0.66 -10.81
C ASP A 308 -22.78 1.05 -10.75
N GLU A 309 -21.94 0.47 -9.86
CA GLU A 309 -20.49 0.76 -9.87
C GLU A 309 -19.69 -0.39 -10.51
N GLU A 310 -19.51 -0.33 -11.84
CA GLU A 310 -18.57 -1.21 -12.54
C GLU A 310 -17.15 -1.04 -11.96
N MET A 311 -16.65 -2.11 -11.32
CA MET A 311 -15.23 -2.21 -10.96
C MET A 311 -14.39 -2.09 -12.23
N PRO A 312 -13.30 -1.28 -12.23
CA PRO A 312 -12.42 -1.12 -13.40
C PRO A 312 -11.93 -2.48 -13.90
N GLU A 313 -11.93 -2.65 -15.22
CA GLU A 313 -11.73 -3.92 -15.93
C GLU A 313 -10.44 -4.66 -15.52
N PHE A 314 -9.38 -3.93 -15.15
CA PHE A 314 -8.09 -4.49 -14.72
C PHE A 314 -8.12 -5.22 -13.36
N GLN A 315 -9.19 -5.07 -12.57
CA GLN A 315 -9.35 -5.80 -11.29
C GLN A 315 -10.00 -7.18 -11.44
N ARG A 316 -10.45 -7.54 -12.64
CA ARG A 316 -11.06 -8.83 -12.97
C ARG A 316 -9.95 -9.82 -13.32
N SER A 317 -9.74 -10.84 -12.48
CA SER A 317 -8.79 -11.94 -12.76
C SER A 317 -9.52 -13.26 -12.68
N SER A 318 -9.17 -14.24 -13.53
CA SER A 318 -9.86 -15.53 -13.72
C SER A 318 -10.03 -16.43 -12.47
N SER A 319 -9.47 -16.08 -11.31
CA SER A 319 -9.79 -16.70 -10.00
C SER A 319 -11.09 -16.18 -9.37
N ASP A 320 -11.94 -15.51 -10.16
CA ASP A 320 -12.99 -14.61 -9.68
C ASP A 320 -14.20 -15.30 -9.03
N ASP A 321 -14.50 -16.58 -9.31
CA ASP A 321 -15.74 -17.20 -8.79
C ASP A 321 -15.63 -17.60 -7.31
N ASN A 322 -14.55 -18.29 -6.91
CA ASN A 322 -14.29 -18.57 -5.49
C ASN A 322 -14.02 -17.28 -4.71
N ARG A 323 -13.43 -16.28 -5.38
CA ARG A 323 -13.18 -14.93 -4.85
C ARG A 323 -14.48 -14.18 -4.58
N LYS A 324 -15.44 -14.23 -5.51
CA LYS A 324 -16.78 -13.65 -5.36
C LYS A 324 -17.54 -14.40 -4.29
N GLN A 325 -17.51 -15.73 -4.27
CA GLN A 325 -18.30 -16.53 -3.33
C GLN A 325 -17.89 -16.33 -1.87
N GLU A 326 -16.58 -16.27 -1.58
CA GLU A 326 -16.11 -16.00 -0.22
C GLU A 326 -16.40 -14.54 0.20
N ALA A 327 -16.22 -13.59 -0.71
CA ALA A 327 -16.57 -12.19 -0.47
C ALA A 327 -18.08 -12.02 -0.24
N LEU A 328 -18.90 -12.72 -1.01
CA LEU A 328 -20.36 -12.77 -0.87
C LEU A 328 -20.77 -13.43 0.45
N ASN A 329 -20.09 -14.49 0.88
CA ASN A 329 -20.38 -15.15 2.16
C ASN A 329 -20.02 -14.27 3.35
N ASP A 330 -18.84 -13.64 3.34
CA ASP A 330 -18.45 -12.69 4.38
C ASP A 330 -19.36 -11.44 4.34
N GLN A 331 -19.77 -10.98 3.16
CA GLN A 331 -20.75 -9.88 3.01
C GLN A 331 -22.14 -10.27 3.52
N ARG A 332 -22.62 -11.50 3.26
CA ARG A 332 -23.89 -12.03 3.81
C ARG A 332 -23.86 -12.09 5.33
N LEU A 333 -22.75 -12.55 5.91
CA LEU A 333 -22.54 -12.53 7.36
C LEU A 333 -22.62 -11.11 7.92
N MET A 334 -22.10 -10.11 7.21
CA MET A 334 -22.10 -8.71 7.65
C MET A 334 -23.44 -7.99 7.40
N ASN A 335 -24.17 -8.32 6.33
CA ASN A 335 -25.49 -7.76 6.03
C ASN A 335 -26.54 -8.12 7.09
N ASN A 336 -26.35 -9.24 7.79
CA ASN A 336 -27.22 -9.64 8.89
C ASN A 336 -27.14 -8.67 10.10
N LYS A 337 -26.16 -7.74 10.12
CA LYS A 337 -25.91 -6.71 11.17
C LYS A 337 -25.93 -7.22 12.63
N SER A 338 -25.91 -8.53 12.83
CA SER A 338 -25.95 -9.18 14.13
C SER A 338 -24.56 -9.18 14.74
N ILE A 339 -24.46 -8.76 16.00
CA ILE A 339 -23.22 -8.79 16.80
C ILE A 339 -22.55 -10.17 16.75
N TRP A 340 -23.34 -11.25 16.73
CA TRP A 340 -22.83 -12.61 16.63
C TRP A 340 -22.12 -12.91 15.30
N SER A 341 -22.60 -12.35 14.20
CA SER A 341 -21.97 -12.53 12.89
C SER A 341 -20.64 -11.77 12.80
N MET A 342 -20.57 -10.59 13.43
CA MET A 342 -19.31 -9.86 13.60
C MET A 342 -18.29 -10.62 14.44
N ILE A 343 -18.72 -11.16 15.58
CA ILE A 343 -17.84 -11.93 16.47
C ILE A 343 -17.30 -13.15 15.72
N LYS A 344 -18.15 -13.86 14.96
CA LYS A 344 -17.72 -14.97 14.10
C LYS A 344 -16.67 -14.54 13.08
N LEU A 345 -16.86 -13.39 12.43
CA LEU A 345 -15.91 -12.88 11.43
C LEU A 345 -14.57 -12.51 12.07
N ILE A 346 -14.58 -11.80 13.19
CA ILE A 346 -13.36 -11.47 13.94
C ILE A 346 -12.66 -12.76 14.37
N PHE A 347 -13.41 -13.72 14.92
CA PHE A 347 -12.85 -15.01 15.34
C PHE A 347 -12.21 -15.74 14.15
N LYS A 348 -12.87 -15.82 12.98
CA LYS A 348 -12.30 -16.38 11.74
C LYS A 348 -10.94 -15.76 11.42
N TYR A 349 -10.83 -14.42 11.40
CA TYR A 349 -9.59 -13.75 11.02
C TYR A 349 -8.53 -13.75 12.13
N GLN A 350 -8.92 -13.81 13.41
CA GLN A 350 -8.00 -14.07 14.51
C GLN A 350 -7.41 -15.49 14.39
N CYS A 351 -8.23 -16.49 14.07
CA CYS A 351 -7.72 -17.84 13.79
C CYS A 351 -6.73 -17.84 12.62
N HIS A 352 -7.03 -17.11 11.54
CA HIS A 352 -6.06 -16.96 10.45
C HIS A 352 -4.77 -16.29 10.91
N LEU A 353 -4.85 -15.22 11.71
CA LEU A 353 -3.69 -14.52 12.25
C LEU A 353 -2.78 -15.45 13.07
N PHE A 354 -3.35 -16.26 13.97
CA PHE A 354 -2.56 -17.12 14.86
C PHE A 354 -2.13 -18.45 14.25
N PHE A 355 -2.92 -19.04 13.35
CA PHE A 355 -2.67 -20.39 12.83
C PHE A 355 -2.29 -20.42 11.35
N THR A 356 -2.80 -19.50 10.53
CA THR A 356 -2.51 -19.51 9.09
C THR A 356 -1.30 -18.66 8.73
N ILE A 357 -1.19 -17.44 9.27
CA ILE A 357 -0.10 -16.51 8.91
C ILE A 357 1.29 -17.09 9.21
N PRO A 358 1.56 -17.73 10.36
CA PRO A 358 2.84 -18.38 10.59
C PRO A 358 3.16 -19.47 9.56
N ASN A 359 2.15 -20.23 9.12
CA ASN A 359 2.32 -21.22 8.06
C ASN A 359 2.60 -20.59 6.70
N GLN A 360 2.00 -19.43 6.40
CA GLN A 360 2.30 -18.66 5.18
C GLN A 360 3.72 -18.09 5.21
N ALA A 361 4.17 -17.57 6.35
CA ALA A 361 5.53 -17.08 6.55
C ALA A 361 6.58 -18.21 6.48
N ALA A 362 6.27 -19.38 7.06
CA ALA A 362 7.13 -20.56 6.96
C ALA A 362 7.24 -21.05 5.50
N TYR A 363 6.14 -21.01 4.75
CA TYR A 363 6.15 -21.31 3.32
C TYR A 363 6.98 -20.30 2.52
N LEU A 364 6.86 -19.00 2.83
CA LEU A 364 7.64 -17.94 2.20
C LEU A 364 9.15 -18.13 2.41
N ASN A 365 9.55 -18.52 3.62
CA ASN A 365 10.95 -18.72 3.99
C ASN A 365 11.48 -20.15 3.70
N ARG A 366 10.67 -21.00 3.07
CA ARG A 366 11.12 -22.33 2.64
C ARG A 366 12.13 -22.17 1.50
N LYS A 367 13.32 -22.73 1.67
CA LYS A 367 14.31 -22.83 0.58
C LYS A 367 13.67 -23.59 -0.59
N SER A 368 13.74 -22.99 -1.78
CA SER A 368 13.31 -23.61 -3.05
C SER A 368 14.18 -24.81 -3.39
#